data_AF-A0A6V7IHB5-F1
#
_entry.id   AF-A0A6V7IHB5-F1
#
_cell.length_a   1.000
_cell.length_b   1.000
_cell.length_c   1.000
_cell.angle_alpha   90.00
_cell.angle_beta   90.00
_cell.angle_gamma   90.00
#
_symmetry.space_group_name_H-M   'P 1'
#
loop_
_entity.id
_entity.type
_entity.pdbx_description
1 polymer ?
#
loop_
_entity_poly.entity_id
_entity_poly.type
_entity_poly.pdbx_seq_one_letter_code
_entity_poly.pdbx_strand_id
1 'polypeptide(L)'
;MEDIEEMEIESSENPALIDKDEDENALLQSDEDDSGLAAPECEDDIPSDVCDEEEDDDDDADETEVKQLESNLSQNPYDYSSHVALIAKLQEMGDLDRLRLARENMSSKYPLSPDLWLAWLRDEMKLVVSQEERETVEKLCERAVKDYL
;
A
#
# COMPACT_ATOMS: atom_id res chain seq x y z
N MET A 1 -31.89 -43.84 -12.15
CA MET A 1 -31.25 -44.56 -11.04
C MET A 1 -30.29 -45.51 -11.73
N GLU A 2 -29.08 -45.03 -11.93
CA GLU A 2 -27.98 -45.78 -12.55
C GLU A 2 -26.72 -45.11 -12.02
N ASP A 3 -26.16 -45.78 -11.01
CA ASP A 3 -25.05 -45.42 -10.17
C ASP A 3 -23.75 -45.32 -10.96
N ILE A 4 -23.02 -44.21 -10.81
CA ILE A 4 -21.66 -44.05 -11.31
C ILE A 4 -20.73 -44.19 -10.10
N GLU A 5 -19.94 -45.26 -10.20
CA GLU A 5 -18.93 -45.82 -9.32
C GLU A 5 -18.15 -44.80 -8.47
N GLU A 6 -18.14 -45.06 -7.16
CA GLU A 6 -17.21 -44.52 -6.19
C GLU A 6 -15.78 -44.94 -6.57
N MET A 7 -14.88 -43.97 -6.68
CA MET A 7 -13.44 -44.23 -6.82
C MET A 7 -12.77 -43.94 -5.47
N GLU A 8 -12.49 -45.03 -4.77
CA GLU A 8 -11.72 -45.09 -3.52
C GLU A 8 -10.27 -44.66 -3.77
N ILE A 9 -9.79 -43.63 -3.06
CA ILE A 9 -8.35 -43.33 -2.94
C ILE A 9 -7.95 -43.67 -1.51
N GLU A 10 -7.36 -44.86 -1.35
CA GLU A 10 -6.79 -45.34 -0.10
C GLU A 10 -5.46 -44.64 0.21
N SER A 11 -5.42 -44.08 1.42
CA SER A 11 -4.32 -43.96 2.38
C SER A 11 -2.86 -44.13 1.93
N SER A 12 -2.03 -43.14 2.25
CA SER A 12 -0.74 -43.43 2.88
C SER A 12 -0.36 -42.36 3.91
N GLU A 13 0.03 -42.88 5.06
CA GLU A 13 0.25 -42.23 6.34
C GLU A 13 1.54 -41.37 6.40
N ASN A 14 1.45 -40.30 7.20
CA ASN A 14 2.44 -39.56 8.02
C ASN A 14 3.79 -40.29 8.35
N PRO A 15 4.90 -39.65 8.83
CA PRO A 15 4.92 -38.48 9.75
C PRO A 15 6.12 -37.49 9.69
N ALA A 16 5.89 -36.32 10.31
CA ALA A 16 6.72 -35.52 11.24
C ALA A 16 8.28 -35.60 11.29
N LEU A 17 8.84 -34.48 11.78
CA LEU A 17 10.08 -34.29 12.57
C LEU A 17 11.23 -33.56 11.87
N ILE A 18 11.31 -32.24 12.07
CA ILE A 18 12.58 -31.54 12.31
C ILE A 18 12.34 -30.52 13.43
N ASP A 19 12.44 -31.00 14.68
CA ASP A 19 12.92 -30.19 15.80
C ASP A 19 14.41 -30.45 15.93
N LYS A 20 15.20 -29.39 16.09
CA LYS A 20 16.45 -29.41 16.86
C LYS A 20 16.91 -27.98 17.11
N ASP A 21 16.67 -27.57 18.34
CA ASP A 21 17.38 -26.53 19.05
C ASP A 21 18.91 -26.73 18.92
N GLU A 22 19.63 -25.65 18.63
CA GLU A 22 21.05 -25.54 18.94
C GLU A 22 21.24 -24.30 19.81
N ASP A 23 21.25 -24.59 21.10
CA ASP A 23 21.61 -23.70 22.19
C ASP A 23 23.14 -23.71 22.38
N GLU A 24 23.67 -22.53 22.70
CA GLU A 24 24.93 -22.24 23.40
C GLU A 24 26.29 -22.57 22.76
N ASN A 25 27.08 -21.52 22.44
CA ASN A 25 28.51 -21.53 22.80
C ASN A 25 29.18 -20.14 22.89
N ALA A 26 29.74 -19.88 24.07
CA ALA A 26 30.93 -19.08 24.41
C ALA A 26 31.04 -17.62 23.93
N LEU A 27 30.95 -16.63 24.83
CA LEU A 27 32.00 -16.23 25.79
C LEU A 27 33.28 -15.75 25.08
N LEU A 28 33.51 -14.43 25.05
CA LEU A 28 34.81 -13.82 25.38
C LEU A 28 34.64 -12.33 25.71
N GLN A 29 35.18 -11.98 26.87
CA GLN A 29 35.32 -10.64 27.45
C GLN A 29 36.56 -9.92 26.88
N SER A 30 36.65 -8.64 27.22
CA SER A 30 37.85 -7.78 27.30
C SER A 30 38.25 -7.11 25.97
N ASP A 31 38.63 -5.83 25.90
CA ASP A 31 39.19 -4.92 26.90
C ASP A 31 38.73 -3.47 26.64
N GLU A 32 38.59 -2.72 27.74
CA GLU A 32 38.63 -1.27 27.75
C GLU A 32 40.08 -0.84 27.46
N ASP A 33 40.29 -0.03 26.41
CA ASP A 33 41.55 0.69 26.22
C ASP A 33 41.32 2.20 26.08
N ASP A 34 42.14 2.89 26.85
CA ASP A 34 42.20 4.29 27.20
C ASP A 34 43.17 4.99 26.24
N SER A 35 42.70 6.00 25.52
CA SER A 35 43.49 7.14 25.02
C SER A 35 42.55 8.01 24.16
N GLY A 36 42.34 9.29 24.42
CA GLY A 36 43.34 10.27 24.83
C GLY A 36 43.65 11.19 23.65
N LEU A 37 42.83 12.25 23.53
CA LEU A 37 43.18 13.59 23.01
C LEU A 37 43.70 13.72 21.56
N ALA A 38 42.92 14.39 20.70
CA ALA A 38 43.36 15.59 19.97
C ALA A 38 42.21 16.17 19.13
N ALA A 39 41.70 17.33 19.54
CA ALA A 39 40.98 18.23 18.65
C ALA A 39 41.95 18.79 17.59
N PRO A 40 41.47 19.03 16.37
CA PRO A 40 41.77 20.30 15.73
C PRO A 40 40.48 21.09 15.49
N GLU A 41 40.54 22.32 15.96
CA GLU A 41 39.59 23.39 15.75
C GLU A 41 39.49 23.70 14.25
N CYS A 42 38.28 23.62 13.69
CA CYS A 42 37.95 24.22 12.40
C CYS A 42 37.03 25.41 12.66
N GLU A 43 37.66 26.58 12.69
CA GLU A 43 37.01 27.89 12.63
C GLU A 43 36.50 28.08 11.19
N ASP A 44 35.21 27.86 10.95
CA ASP A 44 34.53 28.40 9.76
C ASP A 44 33.22 29.04 10.20
N ASP A 45 33.31 30.36 10.36
CA ASP A 45 32.23 31.30 10.56
C ASP A 45 31.46 31.40 9.22
N ILE A 46 30.37 30.63 9.09
CA ILE A 46 29.40 30.80 8.01
C ILE A 46 28.07 31.24 8.63
N PRO A 47 27.78 32.55 8.70
CA PRO A 47 26.43 33.03 8.95
C PRO A 47 25.66 32.95 7.64
N SER A 48 24.86 31.90 7.48
CA SER A 48 23.86 31.85 6.40
C SER A 48 22.50 31.48 6.98
N ASP A 49 21.97 32.46 7.70
CA ASP A 49 20.55 32.71 7.83
C ASP A 49 19.94 32.87 6.43
N VAL A 50 19.41 31.78 5.90
CA VAL A 50 18.31 31.71 4.95
C VAL A 50 17.72 30.33 5.12
N CYS A 51 16.91 30.20 6.17
CA CYS A 51 15.84 29.21 6.19
C CYS A 51 14.85 29.67 5.11
N ASP A 52 15.13 29.31 3.86
CA ASP A 52 14.20 29.46 2.77
C ASP A 52 13.10 28.43 3.02
N GLU A 53 12.12 28.83 3.82
CA GLU A 53 10.83 28.15 3.96
C GLU A 53 10.10 28.31 2.63
N GLU A 54 10.51 27.52 1.63
CA GLU A 54 9.74 27.27 0.41
C GLU A 54 8.51 26.44 0.82
N GLU A 55 7.53 27.13 1.42
CA GLU A 55 6.23 26.61 1.80
C GLU A 55 5.39 26.33 0.53
N ASP A 56 5.18 25.05 0.26
CA ASP A 56 3.84 24.48 -0.04
C ASP A 56 3.12 24.89 -1.35
N ASP A 57 3.85 25.17 -2.44
CA ASP A 57 3.23 25.43 -3.76
C ASP A 57 2.71 24.15 -4.45
N ASP A 58 3.20 22.97 -4.05
CA ASP A 58 2.87 21.68 -4.70
C ASP A 58 1.46 21.18 -4.31
N ASP A 59 1.07 21.33 -3.03
CA ASP A 59 -0.26 20.93 -2.54
C ASP A 59 -1.38 21.76 -3.20
N ASP A 60 -1.14 23.06 -3.42
CA ASP A 60 -2.06 23.94 -4.14
C ASP A 60 -2.15 23.58 -5.63
N ALA A 61 -1.04 23.22 -6.27
CA ALA A 61 -1.03 22.76 -7.66
C ALA A 61 -1.83 21.45 -7.82
N ASP A 62 -1.59 20.45 -6.98
CA ASP A 62 -2.27 19.15 -7.04
C ASP A 62 -3.79 19.27 -6.82
N GLU A 63 -4.23 20.06 -5.84
CA GLU A 63 -5.65 20.30 -5.59
C GLU A 63 -6.33 21.02 -6.78
N THR A 64 -5.60 21.89 -7.52
CA THR A 64 -6.13 22.49 -8.74
C THR A 64 -6.27 21.48 -9.88
N GLU A 65 -5.34 20.54 -10.02
CA GLU A 65 -5.42 19.47 -11.03
C GLU A 65 -6.58 18.51 -10.74
N VAL A 66 -6.78 18.12 -9.48
CA VAL A 66 -7.91 17.30 -9.05
C VAL A 66 -9.23 17.96 -9.45
N LYS A 67 -9.42 19.24 -9.14
CA LYS A 67 -10.65 20.00 -9.52
C LYS A 67 -10.85 20.06 -11.02
N GLN A 68 -9.79 20.19 -11.80
CA GLN A 68 -9.88 20.16 -13.26
C GLN A 68 -10.33 18.80 -13.78
N LEU A 69 -9.75 17.71 -13.25
CA LEU A 69 -10.14 16.35 -13.60
C LEU A 69 -11.59 16.05 -13.20
N GLU A 70 -12.03 16.45 -12.02
CA GLU A 70 -13.42 16.33 -11.59
C GLU A 70 -14.38 17.13 -12.49
N SER A 71 -14.00 18.35 -12.89
CA SER A 71 -14.77 19.16 -13.84
C SER A 71 -14.87 18.47 -15.19
N ASN A 72 -13.77 17.91 -15.71
CA ASN A 72 -13.76 17.14 -16.94
C ASN A 72 -14.65 15.90 -16.84
N LEU A 73 -14.63 15.19 -15.72
CA LEU A 73 -15.50 14.04 -15.46
C LEU A 73 -16.98 14.45 -15.28
N SER A 74 -17.26 15.66 -14.79
CA SER A 74 -18.63 16.19 -14.73
C SER A 74 -19.20 16.44 -16.12
N GLN A 75 -18.36 16.88 -17.07
CA GLN A 75 -18.73 17.09 -18.46
C GLN A 75 -18.75 15.78 -19.26
N ASN A 76 -17.80 14.90 -18.97
CA ASN A 76 -17.66 13.60 -19.61
C ASN A 76 -17.44 12.47 -18.57
N PRO A 77 -18.53 11.95 -17.97
CA PRO A 77 -18.44 10.93 -16.90
C PRO A 77 -17.88 9.58 -17.33
N TYR A 78 -17.69 9.40 -18.63
CA TYR A 78 -17.25 8.17 -19.27
C TYR A 78 -15.80 8.26 -19.76
N ASP A 79 -15.05 9.33 -19.45
CA ASP A 79 -13.63 9.37 -19.81
C ASP A 79 -12.79 8.50 -18.86
N TYR A 80 -12.34 7.35 -19.38
CA TYR A 80 -11.47 6.44 -18.65
C TYR A 80 -10.14 7.10 -18.27
N SER A 81 -9.56 7.91 -19.17
CA SER A 81 -8.24 8.52 -18.95
C SER A 81 -8.27 9.53 -17.80
N SER A 82 -9.33 10.35 -17.74
CA SER A 82 -9.56 11.29 -16.64
C SER A 82 -9.79 10.58 -15.30
N HIS A 83 -10.53 9.46 -15.27
CA HIS A 83 -10.71 8.66 -14.03
C HIS A 83 -9.37 8.10 -13.53
N VAL A 84 -8.55 7.53 -14.41
CA VAL A 84 -7.24 6.98 -14.02
C VAL A 84 -6.29 8.08 -13.54
N ALA A 85 -6.24 9.23 -14.22
CA ALA A 85 -5.43 10.36 -13.81
C ALA A 85 -5.86 10.90 -12.43
N LEU A 86 -7.18 11.01 -12.20
CA LEU A 86 -7.72 11.46 -10.91
C LEU A 86 -7.33 10.50 -9.78
N ILE A 87 -7.49 9.20 -10.00
CA ILE A 87 -7.10 8.18 -9.01
C ILE A 87 -5.60 8.22 -8.71
N ALA A 88 -4.76 8.38 -9.75
CA ALA A 88 -3.30 8.45 -9.56
C ALA A 88 -2.91 9.70 -8.75
N LYS A 89 -3.50 10.85 -9.06
CA LYS A 89 -3.25 12.11 -8.34
C LYS A 89 -3.71 12.04 -6.88
N LEU A 90 -4.92 11.55 -6.62
CA LEU A 90 -5.40 11.35 -5.25
C LEU A 90 -4.55 10.36 -4.45
N GLN A 91 -3.94 9.38 -5.12
CA GLN A 91 -3.01 8.44 -4.48
C GLN A 91 -1.66 9.09 -4.15
N GLU A 92 -1.18 10.02 -4.97
CA GLU A 92 0.04 10.81 -4.72
C GLU A 92 -0.14 11.78 -3.56
N MET A 93 -1.28 12.49 -3.53
CA MET A 93 -1.68 13.39 -2.44
C MET A 93 -1.99 12.66 -1.12
N GLY A 94 -2.20 11.34 -1.17
CA GLY A 94 -2.58 10.55 0.00
C GLY A 94 -4.01 10.81 0.52
N ASP A 95 -4.88 11.42 -0.29
CA ASP A 95 -6.29 11.64 0.07
C ASP A 95 -7.11 10.36 -0.17
N LEU A 96 -7.12 9.50 0.85
CA LEU A 96 -7.74 8.18 0.81
C LEU A 96 -9.27 8.22 0.68
N ASP A 97 -9.91 9.24 1.26
CA ASP A 97 -11.37 9.35 1.25
C ASP A 97 -11.87 9.72 -0.15
N ARG A 98 -11.24 10.71 -0.79
CA ARG A 98 -11.53 11.05 -2.19
C ARG A 98 -11.12 9.93 -3.13
N LEU A 99 -9.99 9.26 -2.88
CA LEU A 99 -9.51 8.13 -3.67
C LEU A 99 -10.52 6.99 -3.71
N ARG A 100 -11.14 6.64 -2.57
CA ARG A 100 -12.22 5.65 -2.49
C ARG A 100 -13.41 6.05 -3.36
N LEU A 101 -13.85 7.31 -3.25
CA LEU A 101 -14.99 7.81 -4.03
C LEU A 101 -14.70 7.79 -5.54
N ALA A 102 -13.50 8.20 -5.95
CA ALA A 102 -13.07 8.16 -7.34
C ALA A 102 -13.04 6.73 -7.89
N ARG A 103 -12.47 5.78 -7.13
CA ARG A 103 -12.46 4.35 -7.49
C ARG A 103 -13.86 3.74 -7.55
N GLU A 104 -14.75 4.10 -6.62
CA GLU A 104 -16.15 3.68 -6.64
C GLU A 104 -16.88 4.21 -7.88
N ASN A 105 -16.73 5.50 -8.19
CA ASN A 105 -17.33 6.12 -9.36
C ASN A 105 -16.86 5.43 -10.65
N MET A 106 -15.55 5.18 -10.77
CA MET A 106 -14.98 4.44 -11.88
C MET A 106 -15.54 3.01 -11.97
N SER A 107 -15.57 2.26 -10.86
CA SER A 107 -16.11 0.89 -10.81
C SER A 107 -17.60 0.81 -11.15
N SER A 108 -18.36 1.89 -10.89
CA SER A 108 -19.78 1.93 -11.22
C SER A 108 -20.03 2.13 -12.72
N LYS A 109 -19.07 2.70 -13.46
CA LYS A 109 -19.20 2.95 -14.90
C LYS A 109 -18.47 1.92 -15.75
N TYR A 110 -17.39 1.36 -15.23
CA TYR A 110 -16.49 0.47 -15.95
C TYR A 110 -16.11 -0.74 -15.09
N PRO A 111 -16.05 -1.95 -15.69
CA PRO A 111 -15.34 -3.04 -15.06
C PRO A 111 -13.86 -2.66 -14.95
N LEU A 112 -13.32 -2.66 -13.74
CA LEU A 112 -11.94 -2.25 -13.47
C LEU A 112 -10.99 -3.39 -13.81
N SER A 113 -9.82 -3.06 -14.37
CA SER A 113 -8.77 -4.05 -14.60
C SER A 113 -8.35 -4.75 -13.30
N PRO A 114 -7.89 -6.01 -13.37
CA PRO A 114 -7.35 -6.69 -12.20
C PRO A 114 -6.26 -5.88 -11.49
N ASP A 115 -5.42 -5.16 -12.24
CA ASP A 115 -4.39 -4.29 -11.68
C ASP A 115 -4.95 -3.15 -10.83
N LEU A 116 -6.04 -2.50 -11.29
CA LEU A 116 -6.72 -1.43 -10.56
C LEU A 116 -7.39 -1.97 -9.29
N TRP A 117 -8.06 -3.13 -9.37
CA TRP A 117 -8.62 -3.81 -8.20
C TRP A 117 -7.53 -4.17 -7.18
N LEU A 118 -6.40 -4.71 -7.63
CA LEU A 118 -5.28 -5.07 -6.76
C LEU A 118 -4.63 -3.84 -6.11
N ALA A 119 -4.50 -2.73 -6.83
CA ALA A 119 -4.02 -1.48 -6.25
C ALA A 119 -4.96 -0.99 -5.13
N TRP A 120 -6.27 -0.98 -5.39
CA TRP A 120 -7.26 -0.59 -4.39
C TRP A 120 -7.23 -1.48 -3.16
N LEU A 121 -7.25 -2.80 -3.35
CA LEU A 121 -7.18 -3.77 -2.25
C LEU A 121 -5.91 -3.62 -1.42
N ARG A 122 -4.75 -3.36 -2.04
CA ARG A 122 -3.50 -3.13 -1.32
C ARG A 122 -3.54 -1.89 -0.45
N ASP A 123 -4.15 -0.81 -0.94
CA ASP A 123 -4.28 0.41 -0.16
C ASP A 123 -5.21 0.19 1.04
N GLU A 124 -6.36 -0.46 0.83
CA GLU A 124 -7.26 -0.78 1.94
C GLU A 124 -6.63 -1.72 2.96
N MET A 125 -5.90 -2.76 2.51
CA MET A 125 -5.19 -3.68 3.42
C MET A 125 -4.18 -2.98 4.33
N LYS A 126 -3.59 -1.86 3.90
CA LYS A 126 -2.68 -1.05 4.74
C LYS A 126 -3.44 -0.24 5.80
N LEU A 127 -4.70 0.09 5.55
CA LEU A 127 -5.54 0.91 6.43
C LEU A 127 -6.33 0.08 7.44
N VAL A 128 -6.51 -1.21 7.17
CA VAL A 128 -7.26 -2.12 8.03
C VAL A 128 -6.56 -2.29 9.38
N VAL A 129 -7.17 -1.74 10.43
CA VAL A 129 -6.79 -1.92 11.84
C VAL A 129 -7.92 -2.57 12.63
N SER A 130 -9.18 -2.32 12.24
CA SER A 130 -10.38 -2.85 12.88
C SER A 130 -10.93 -4.10 12.16
N GLN A 131 -11.69 -4.91 12.90
CA GLN A 131 -12.41 -6.05 12.32
C GLN A 131 -13.49 -5.60 11.32
N GLU A 132 -14.09 -4.43 11.52
CA GLU A 132 -15.08 -3.87 10.58
C GLU A 132 -14.45 -3.56 9.21
N GLU A 133 -13.24 -3.00 9.21
CA GLU A 133 -12.48 -2.71 7.99
C GLU A 133 -12.03 -4.00 7.29
N ARG A 134 -11.77 -5.08 8.04
CA ARG A 134 -11.52 -6.39 7.43
C ARG A 134 -12.74 -6.88 6.64
N GLU A 135 -13.94 -6.73 7.20
CA GLU A 135 -15.17 -7.11 6.51
C GLU A 135 -15.45 -6.25 5.27
N THR A 136 -15.09 -4.96 5.28
CA THR A 136 -15.23 -4.11 4.09
C THR A 136 -14.26 -4.54 2.98
N VAL A 137 -13.01 -4.89 3.33
CA VAL A 137 -12.03 -5.42 2.36
C VAL A 137 -12.44 -6.78 1.82
N GLU A 138 -13.00 -7.67 2.65
CA GLU A 138 -13.55 -8.96 2.18
C GLU A 138 -14.67 -8.76 1.15
N LYS A 139 -15.62 -7.85 1.42
CA LYS A 139 -16.67 -7.49 0.47
C LYS A 139 -16.11 -6.87 -0.81
N LEU A 140 -15.05 -6.06 -0.69
CA LEU A 140 -14.38 -5.45 -1.83
C LEU A 140 -13.69 -6.51 -2.70
N CYS A 141 -13.01 -7.48 -2.09
CA CYS A 141 -12.44 -8.64 -2.76
C CYS A 141 -13.52 -9.41 -3.52
N GLU A 142 -14.63 -9.75 -2.87
CA GLU A 142 -15.74 -10.45 -3.52
C GLU A 142 -16.27 -9.71 -4.75
N ARG A 143 -16.35 -8.37 -4.67
CA ARG A 143 -16.79 -7.53 -5.79
C ARG A 143 -15.78 -7.58 -6.92
N ALA A 144 -14.49 -7.48 -6.62
CA ALA A 144 -13.41 -7.55 -7.60
C ALA A 144 -13.43 -8.87 -8.39
N VAL A 145 -13.67 -10.03 -7.76
CA VAL A 145 -13.75 -11.32 -8.48
C VAL A 145 -14.99 -11.46 -9.34
N LYS A 146 -16.08 -10.75 -9.01
CA LYS A 146 -17.35 -10.77 -9.73
C LYS A 146 -17.44 -9.71 -10.84
N ASP A 147 -16.49 -8.79 -10.90
CA ASP A 147 -16.54 -7.63 -11.80
C ASP A 147 -16.49 -7.99 -13.30
N TYR A 148 -15.93 -9.17 -13.62
CA TYR A 148 -15.79 -9.71 -14.98
C TYR A 148 -16.69 -10.91 -15.28
N LEU A 149 -17.57 -11.30 -14.35
CA LEU A 149 -18.48 -12.45 -14.49
C LEU A 149 -19.90 -12.00 -14.82
#